data_AF-A0A962VQI7-F1
#
_entry.id   AF-A0A962VQI7-F1
#
_cell.length_a   1.000
_cell.length_b   1.000
_cell.length_c   1.000
_cell.angle_alpha   90.00
_cell.angle_beta   90.00
_cell.angle_gamma   90.00
#
_symmetry.space_group_name_H-M   'P 1'
#
loop_
_entity.id
_entity.type
_entity.pdbx_description
1 polymer ?
#
loop_
_entity_poly.entity_id
_entity_poly.type
_entity_poly.pdbx_seq_one_letter_code
_entity_poly.pdbx_strand_id
1 'polypeptide(L)'
;GETGQQLLLGAYGALSRQIHGGQVRLHTRTEMLDLVVEDGRATGIISRRLTDGHIEHHGADAVVLASGGYSNIYYLSTNALASNVTATYRAYRRGAWFANPSFTQIHPTCIPAVEDHQSKLTLMSESLRNDGRIWVPQAMHEERRPAEIPEAERDYYLERMYPAYGNLSPRDISSRAAKSVCDEGRGVGPSGHGVYLDFAEAIGRLGRRVINDRY
;
A
#
# COMPACT_ATOMS: atom_id res chain seq x y z
N GLY A 1 7.17 9.68 -14.13
CA GLY A 1 5.73 9.39 -14.04
C GLY A 1 5.15 10.37 -13.06
N GLU A 2 3.96 10.92 -13.34
CA GLU A 2 3.29 11.75 -12.35
C GLU A 2 3.11 10.93 -11.07
N THR A 3 3.61 11.46 -9.95
CA THR A 3 3.62 10.71 -8.70
C THR A 3 2.19 10.58 -8.17
N GLY A 4 1.88 9.54 -7.40
CA GLY A 4 0.56 9.40 -6.75
C GLY A 4 0.18 10.63 -5.91
N GLN A 5 1.16 11.39 -5.44
CA GLN A 5 0.98 12.66 -4.75
C GLN A 5 0.39 13.75 -5.65
N GLN A 6 0.79 13.86 -6.91
CA GLN A 6 0.24 14.86 -7.83
C GLN A 6 -1.24 14.58 -8.13
N LEU A 7 -1.59 13.31 -8.35
CA LEU A 7 -2.98 12.89 -8.52
C LEU A 7 -3.81 13.22 -7.28
N LEU A 8 -3.27 12.96 -6.08
CA LEU A 8 -3.92 13.31 -4.81
C LEU A 8 -4.16 14.83 -4.70
N LEU A 9 -3.14 15.65 -4.94
CA LEU A 9 -3.25 17.11 -4.88
C LEU A 9 -4.25 17.64 -5.91
N GLY A 10 -4.26 17.07 -7.12
CA GLY A 10 -5.24 17.40 -8.17
C GLY A 10 -6.67 17.10 -7.74
N ALA A 11 -6.91 15.91 -7.18
CA ALA A 11 -8.23 15.51 -6.69
C ALA A 11 -8.70 16.39 -5.52
N TYR A 12 -7.82 16.69 -4.56
CA TYR A 12 -8.14 17.59 -3.43
C TYR A 12 -8.41 19.02 -3.87
N GLY A 13 -7.64 19.52 -4.86
CA GLY A 13 -7.88 20.83 -5.46
C GLY A 13 -9.23 20.90 -6.17
N ALA A 14 -9.59 19.86 -6.91
CA ALA A 14 -10.90 19.75 -7.56
C ALA A 14 -12.05 19.70 -6.54
N LEU A 15 -11.93 18.89 -5.49
CA LEU A 15 -12.93 18.82 -4.42
C LEU A 15 -13.09 20.16 -3.70
N SER A 16 -11.98 20.80 -3.32
CA SER A 16 -11.97 22.11 -2.65
C SER A 16 -12.71 23.17 -3.47
N ARG A 17 -12.57 23.13 -4.80
CA ARG A 17 -13.30 24.03 -5.72
C ARG A 17 -14.81 23.81 -5.65
N GLN A 18 -15.27 22.57 -5.59
CA GLN A 18 -16.70 22.25 -5.50
C GLN A 18 -17.30 22.61 -4.13
N ILE A 19 -16.49 22.49 -3.06
CA ILE A 19 -16.86 22.97 -1.73
C ILE A 19 -17.02 24.50 -1.75
N HIS A 20 -16.04 25.22 -2.31
CA HIS A 20 -16.11 26.68 -2.42
C HIS A 20 -17.31 27.15 -3.26
N GLY A 21 -17.64 26.44 -4.35
CA GLY A 21 -18.81 26.70 -5.18
C GLY A 21 -20.16 26.27 -4.58
N GLY A 22 -20.18 25.78 -3.33
CA GLY A 22 -21.40 25.35 -2.64
C GLY A 22 -22.05 24.08 -3.19
N GLN A 23 -21.40 23.40 -4.14
CA GLN A 23 -21.90 22.15 -4.74
C GLN A 23 -21.67 20.94 -3.84
N VAL A 24 -20.69 21.02 -2.94
CA VAL A 24 -20.36 19.97 -1.98
C VAL A 24 -20.44 20.52 -0.56
N ARG A 25 -21.28 19.91 0.26
CA ARG A 25 -21.27 20.10 1.71
C ARG A 25 -20.34 19.07 2.35
N LEU A 26 -19.21 19.54 2.88
CA LEU A 26 -18.24 18.66 3.54
C LEU A 26 -18.58 18.46 5.02
N HIS A 27 -18.79 17.21 5.42
CA HIS A 27 -18.93 16.80 6.82
C HIS A 27 -17.61 16.18 7.28
N THR A 28 -16.76 16.96 7.94
CA THR A 28 -15.48 16.47 8.47
C THR A 28 -15.68 15.80 9.83
N ARG A 29 -14.71 14.98 10.25
CA ARG A 29 -14.72 14.29 11.55
C ARG A 29 -16.05 13.57 11.82
N THR A 30 -16.59 12.93 10.79
CA THR A 30 -17.87 12.23 10.82
C THR A 30 -17.66 10.82 10.30
N GLU A 31 -18.19 9.83 11.01
CA GLU A 31 -18.06 8.42 10.68
C GLU A 31 -19.44 7.83 10.37
N MET A 32 -19.59 7.16 9.23
CA MET A 32 -20.81 6.40 8.92
C MET A 32 -20.97 5.27 9.93
N LEU A 33 -22.15 5.13 10.53
CA LEU A 33 -22.52 4.02 11.41
C LEU A 33 -23.30 2.93 10.69
N ASP A 34 -24.15 3.30 9.72
CA ASP A 34 -24.95 2.34 8.96
C ASP A 34 -25.47 2.93 7.65
N LEU A 35 -25.88 2.04 6.74
CA LEU A 35 -26.61 2.35 5.51
C LEU A 35 -28.10 2.19 5.77
N VAL A 36 -28.90 3.18 5.36
CA VAL A 36 -30.36 3.11 5.42
C VAL A 36 -30.85 2.50 4.10
N VAL A 37 -31.65 1.45 4.20
CA VAL A 37 -32.22 0.73 3.05
C VAL A 37 -33.72 0.55 3.25
N GLU A 38 -34.49 0.99 2.27
CA GLU A 38 -35.95 0.88 2.21
C GLU A 38 -36.34 0.26 0.87
N ASP A 39 -37.19 -0.77 0.88
CA ASP A 39 -37.63 -1.51 -0.32
C ASP A 39 -36.47 -1.93 -1.25
N GLY A 40 -35.35 -2.34 -0.65
CA GLY A 40 -34.14 -2.76 -1.35
C GLY A 40 -33.31 -1.62 -1.96
N ARG A 41 -33.66 -0.35 -1.69
CA ARG A 41 -32.97 0.84 -2.19
C ARG A 41 -32.25 1.55 -1.06
N ALA A 42 -31.01 1.95 -1.29
CA ALA A 42 -30.28 2.80 -0.35
C ALA A 42 -30.91 4.21 -0.37
N THR A 43 -31.34 4.70 0.79
CA THR A 43 -32.04 6.00 0.94
C THR A 43 -31.29 6.99 1.82
N GLY A 44 -30.12 6.60 2.35
CA GLY A 44 -29.31 7.47 3.19
C GLY A 44 -28.31 6.75 4.05
N ILE A 45 -27.73 7.48 5.00
CA ILE A 45 -26.80 6.94 6.00
C ILE A 45 -27.13 7.46 7.40
N ILE A 46 -26.77 6.65 8.39
CA ILE A 46 -26.62 7.09 9.77
C ILE A 46 -25.15 7.40 10.00
N SER A 47 -24.84 8.54 10.60
CA SER A 47 -23.47 8.95 10.89
C SER A 47 -23.30 9.40 12.34
N ARG A 48 -22.06 9.45 12.80
CA ARG A 48 -21.66 9.93 14.13
C ARG A 48 -20.58 10.98 13.98
N ARG A 49 -20.78 12.13 14.63
CA ARG A 49 -19.75 13.15 14.75
C ARG A 49 -18.71 12.71 15.78
N LEU A 50 -17.44 12.71 15.40
CA LEU A 50 -16.34 12.24 16.24
C LEU A 50 -15.91 13.27 17.30
N THR A 51 -16.44 14.49 17.29
CA THR A 51 -16.11 15.52 18.28
C THR A 51 -16.96 15.44 19.54
N ASP A 52 -18.22 15.04 19.42
CA ASP A 52 -19.21 15.06 20.51
C ASP A 52 -20.06 13.78 20.59
N GLY A 53 -19.93 12.87 19.62
CA GLY A 53 -20.70 11.63 19.55
C GLY A 53 -22.12 11.79 19.01
N HIS A 54 -22.53 12.99 18.58
CA HIS A 54 -23.89 13.23 18.08
C HIS A 54 -24.18 12.37 16.84
N ILE A 55 -25.38 11.79 16.79
CA ILE A 55 -25.84 10.93 15.70
C ILE A 55 -26.65 11.75 14.71
N GLU A 56 -26.29 11.67 13.43
CA GLU A 56 -26.96 12.40 12.35
C GLU A 56 -27.55 11.43 11.32
N HIS A 57 -28.67 11.85 10.73
CA HIS A 57 -29.33 11.16 9.64
C HIS A 57 -29.16 11.97 8.37
N HIS A 58 -28.71 11.32 7.31
CA HIS A 58 -28.57 11.95 5.99
C HIS A 58 -29.40 11.17 4.98
N GLY A 59 -30.57 11.70 4.61
CA GLY A 59 -31.37 11.18 3.50
C GLY A 59 -30.77 11.61 2.16
N ALA A 60 -30.77 10.71 1.18
CA ALA A 60 -30.27 10.97 -0.17
C ALA A 60 -30.92 10.04 -1.19
N ASP A 61 -31.07 10.53 -2.42
CA ASP A 61 -31.56 9.72 -3.56
C ASP A 61 -30.55 8.65 -4.00
N ALA A 62 -29.27 8.87 -3.70
CA ALA A 62 -28.18 7.94 -3.98
C ALA A 62 -27.07 8.05 -2.91
N VAL A 63 -26.48 6.90 -2.56
CA VAL A 63 -25.34 6.82 -1.64
C VAL A 63 -24.15 6.21 -2.38
N VAL A 64 -23.02 6.92 -2.39
CA VAL A 64 -21.76 6.45 -2.97
C VAL A 64 -20.75 6.20 -1.85
N LEU A 65 -20.28 4.95 -1.72
CA LEU A 65 -19.26 4.59 -0.75
C LEU A 65 -17.88 4.58 -1.40
N ALA A 66 -17.03 5.52 -1.00
CA ALA A 66 -15.62 5.64 -1.41
C ALA A 66 -14.68 5.55 -0.20
N SER A 67 -14.93 4.58 0.69
CA SER A 67 -14.33 4.50 2.04
C SER A 67 -12.94 3.85 2.13
N GLY A 68 -12.31 3.56 0.99
CA GLY A 68 -11.01 2.89 0.95
C GLY A 68 -11.07 1.37 1.23
N GLY A 69 -9.92 0.80 1.59
CA GLY A 69 -9.70 -0.64 1.74
C GLY A 69 -9.91 -1.20 3.16
N TYR A 70 -9.46 -2.44 3.35
CA TYR A 70 -9.75 -3.28 4.53
C TYR A 70 -8.51 -3.81 5.26
N SER A 71 -7.41 -3.08 5.21
CA SER A 71 -6.10 -3.66 5.53
C SER A 71 -5.74 -3.71 7.01
N ASN A 72 -6.59 -3.18 7.89
CA ASN A 72 -6.44 -3.35 9.35
C ASN A 72 -6.61 -4.81 9.81
N ILE A 73 -6.99 -5.73 8.91
CA ILE A 73 -6.95 -7.18 9.17
C ILE A 73 -5.53 -7.76 9.14
N TYR A 74 -4.55 -7.03 8.58
CA TYR A 74 -3.14 -7.41 8.57
C TYR A 74 -2.36 -6.56 9.58
N TYR A 75 -1.51 -7.22 10.37
CA TYR A 75 -0.70 -6.55 11.38
C TYR A 75 0.32 -5.58 10.75
N LEU A 76 1.04 -6.02 9.71
CA LEU A 76 1.95 -5.17 8.94
C LEU A 76 1.28 -4.69 7.65
N SER A 77 1.17 -3.38 7.47
CA SER A 77 0.49 -2.79 6.32
C SER A 77 1.05 -1.42 5.95
N THR A 78 1.08 -1.09 4.67
CA THR A 78 1.43 0.27 4.20
C THR A 78 0.26 1.25 4.30
N ASN A 79 -0.95 0.76 4.60
CA ASN A 79 -2.15 1.58 4.62
C ASN A 79 -2.24 2.44 5.89
N ALA A 80 -3.02 3.51 5.79
CA ALA A 80 -3.37 4.32 6.96
C ALA A 80 -4.27 3.52 7.91
N LEU A 81 -4.19 3.81 9.21
CA LEU A 81 -4.97 3.11 10.25
C LEU A 81 -6.50 3.20 10.02
N ALA A 82 -6.97 4.26 9.36
CA ALA A 82 -8.38 4.47 9.07
C ALA A 82 -8.91 3.63 7.88
N SER A 83 -8.06 2.92 7.14
CA SER A 83 -8.47 2.00 6.06
C SER A 83 -9.05 0.70 6.65
N ASN A 84 -10.27 0.79 7.19
CA ASN A 84 -10.81 -0.17 8.14
C ASN A 84 -12.08 -0.94 7.69
N VAL A 85 -12.39 -0.98 6.38
CA VAL A 85 -13.53 -1.69 5.74
C VAL A 85 -14.95 -1.35 6.18
N THR A 86 -15.11 -0.65 7.29
CA THR A 86 -16.37 -0.67 8.06
C THR A 86 -17.59 -0.25 7.24
N ALA A 87 -17.51 0.81 6.43
CA ALA A 87 -18.62 1.27 5.60
C ALA A 87 -19.05 0.24 4.53
N THR A 88 -18.10 -0.33 3.79
CA THR A 88 -18.38 -1.37 2.78
C THR A 88 -18.94 -2.63 3.43
N TYR A 89 -18.41 -3.03 4.60
CA TYR A 89 -18.92 -4.18 5.32
C TYR A 89 -20.34 -3.94 5.86
N ARG A 90 -20.66 -2.74 6.34
CA ARG A 90 -22.03 -2.36 6.73
C ARG A 90 -22.99 -2.45 5.55
N ALA A 91 -22.59 -1.99 4.36
CA ALA A 91 -23.40 -2.14 3.15
C ALA A 91 -23.64 -3.62 2.80
N TYR A 92 -22.61 -4.49 2.92
CA TYR A 92 -22.77 -5.93 2.76
C TYR A 92 -23.78 -6.51 3.76
N ARG A 93 -23.72 -6.10 5.03
CA ARG A 93 -24.69 -6.48 6.06
C ARG A 93 -26.12 -6.01 5.77
N ARG A 94 -26.29 -5.04 4.87
CA ARG A 94 -27.57 -4.52 4.37
C ARG A 94 -28.00 -5.12 3.03
N GLY A 95 -27.34 -6.18 2.58
CA GLY A 95 -27.74 -6.97 1.40
C GLY A 95 -26.95 -6.67 0.13
N ALA A 96 -25.96 -5.76 0.17
CA ALA A 96 -25.05 -5.58 -0.96
C ALA A 96 -24.15 -6.82 -1.13
N TRP A 97 -23.74 -7.13 -2.36
CA TRP A 97 -22.74 -8.18 -2.59
C TRP A 97 -21.33 -7.70 -2.24
N PHE A 98 -20.48 -8.62 -1.78
CA PHE A 98 -19.10 -8.34 -1.42
C PHE A 98 -18.15 -9.29 -2.15
N ALA A 99 -17.54 -8.78 -3.22
CA ALA A 99 -16.73 -9.58 -4.13
C ALA A 99 -15.26 -9.62 -3.70
N ASN A 100 -14.64 -10.79 -3.90
CA ASN A 100 -13.19 -11.00 -3.81
C ASN A 100 -12.50 -10.49 -2.52
N PRO A 101 -13.07 -10.68 -1.31
CA PRO A 101 -12.44 -10.20 -0.08
C PRO A 101 -11.13 -10.92 0.27
N SER A 102 -10.85 -12.06 -0.38
CA SER A 102 -9.60 -12.82 -0.23
C SER A 102 -8.48 -12.36 -1.17
N PHE A 103 -8.77 -11.50 -2.16
CA PHE A 103 -7.78 -11.03 -3.12
C PHE A 103 -7.04 -9.80 -2.58
N THR A 104 -6.13 -10.04 -1.64
CA THR A 104 -5.25 -9.02 -1.08
C THR A 104 -3.95 -8.93 -1.85
N GLN A 105 -3.59 -7.73 -2.29
CA GLN A 105 -2.27 -7.48 -2.86
C GLN A 105 -1.24 -7.20 -1.76
N ILE A 106 -0.11 -7.92 -1.79
CA ILE A 106 1.07 -7.58 -1.00
C ILE A 106 2.05 -6.81 -1.90
N HIS A 107 2.53 -5.67 -1.40
CA HIS A 107 3.53 -4.90 -2.13
C HIS A 107 4.92 -5.51 -1.88
N PRO A 108 5.76 -5.70 -2.91
CA PRO A 108 7.06 -6.36 -2.74
C PRO A 108 8.09 -5.50 -2.01
N THR A 109 7.93 -4.17 -2.00
CA THR A 109 8.91 -3.24 -1.45
C THR A 109 8.28 -2.28 -0.43
N CYS A 110 8.71 -2.40 0.81
CA CYS A 110 8.44 -1.46 1.90
C CYS A 110 9.61 -1.45 2.87
N ILE A 111 9.77 -0.38 3.64
CA ILE A 111 10.75 -0.35 4.72
C ILE A 111 10.27 -1.33 5.80
N PRO A 112 11.11 -2.29 6.23
CA PRO A 112 10.76 -3.22 7.31
C PRO A 112 10.40 -2.49 8.60
N ALA A 113 9.57 -3.10 9.45
CA ALA A 113 9.30 -2.59 10.78
C ALA A 113 10.59 -2.55 11.61
N VAL A 114 10.78 -1.46 12.35
CA VAL A 114 11.95 -1.26 13.23
C VAL A 114 11.62 -1.62 14.68
N GLU A 115 10.34 -1.49 15.06
CA GLU A 115 9.87 -1.65 16.43
C GLU A 115 8.71 -2.64 16.52
N ASP A 116 8.62 -3.39 17.61
CA ASP A 116 7.62 -4.45 17.82
C ASP A 116 6.17 -3.97 17.89
N HIS A 117 5.94 -2.66 18.04
CA HIS A 117 4.60 -2.08 18.07
C HIS A 117 4.25 -1.34 16.76
N GLN A 118 5.15 -1.35 15.77
CA GLN A 118 4.95 -0.71 14.49
C GLN A 118 4.13 -1.60 13.53
N SER A 119 2.87 -1.23 13.32
CA SER A 119 1.99 -1.87 12.33
C SER A 119 2.01 -1.20 10.95
N LYS A 120 2.27 0.12 10.91
CA LYS A 120 2.33 0.88 9.66
C LYS A 120 3.73 0.88 9.07
N LEU A 121 3.86 0.33 7.87
CA LEU A 121 5.07 0.32 7.08
C LEU A 121 5.14 1.51 6.12
N THR A 122 6.34 1.98 5.84
CA THR A 122 6.56 2.98 4.80
C THR A 122 6.70 2.29 3.45
N LEU A 123 5.79 2.60 2.53
CA LEU A 123 5.84 2.11 1.16
C LEU A 123 7.08 2.65 0.45
N MET A 124 7.80 1.77 -0.25
CA MET A 124 8.82 2.16 -1.22
C MET A 124 8.22 1.99 -2.61
N SER A 125 8.14 3.08 -3.39
CA SER A 125 7.49 3.10 -4.69
C SER A 125 7.98 1.98 -5.61
N GLU A 126 7.06 1.31 -6.31
CA GLU A 126 7.41 0.34 -7.35
C GLU A 126 8.32 0.93 -8.42
N SER A 127 8.23 2.23 -8.69
CA SER A 127 9.10 2.91 -9.64
C SER A 127 10.59 2.75 -9.30
N LEU A 128 10.94 2.52 -8.04
CA LEU A 128 12.32 2.27 -7.63
C LEU A 128 12.89 1.01 -8.29
N ARG A 129 12.07 0.00 -8.58
CA ARG A 129 12.50 -1.24 -9.26
C ARG A 129 12.83 -1.05 -10.75
N ASN A 130 12.54 0.12 -11.32
CA ASN A 130 12.96 0.43 -12.70
C ASN A 130 14.48 0.53 -12.82
N ASP A 131 15.13 1.10 -11.80
CA ASP A 131 16.59 1.29 -11.77
C ASP A 131 17.25 0.46 -10.65
N GLY A 132 16.51 0.11 -9.60
CA GLY A 132 16.98 -0.66 -8.46
C GLY A 132 16.89 -2.16 -8.69
N ARG A 133 17.97 -2.86 -8.37
CA ARG A 133 18.07 -4.33 -8.46
C ARG A 133 17.83 -4.97 -7.11
N ILE A 134 17.05 -6.05 -7.08
CA ILE A 134 16.70 -6.73 -5.83
C ILE A 134 17.53 -8.01 -5.68
N TRP A 135 18.16 -8.19 -4.52
CA TRP A 135 18.99 -9.35 -4.26
C TRP A 135 18.98 -9.80 -2.80
N VAL A 136 19.40 -11.04 -2.59
CA VAL A 136 19.76 -11.64 -1.29
C VAL A 136 21.13 -12.30 -1.37
N PRO A 137 21.84 -12.49 -0.25
CA PRO A 137 23.05 -13.30 -0.25
C PRO A 137 22.76 -14.74 -0.73
N GLN A 138 23.72 -15.37 -1.39
CA GLN A 138 23.61 -16.79 -1.73
C GLN A 138 23.75 -17.68 -0.48
N ALA A 139 24.57 -17.26 0.48
CA ALA A 139 24.72 -17.94 1.76
C ALA A 139 23.49 -17.72 2.67
N MET A 140 23.15 -18.74 3.45
CA MET A 140 22.15 -18.63 4.52
C MET A 140 22.75 -17.91 5.72
N HIS A 141 21.90 -17.17 6.47
CA HIS A 141 22.29 -16.46 7.70
C HIS A 141 23.51 -15.54 7.53
N GLU A 142 23.59 -14.86 6.39
CA GLU A 142 24.67 -13.93 6.11
C GLU A 142 24.62 -12.71 7.04
N GLU A 143 25.73 -12.41 7.72
CA GLU A 143 25.84 -11.32 8.69
C GLU A 143 26.71 -10.15 8.18
N ARG A 144 27.46 -10.33 7.08
CA ARG A 144 28.28 -9.27 6.49
C ARG A 144 27.41 -8.10 6.03
N ARG A 145 28.00 -6.90 6.02
CA ARG A 145 27.31 -5.72 5.50
C ARG A 145 27.12 -5.89 3.99
N PRO A 146 26.02 -5.37 3.40
CA PRO A 146 25.76 -5.54 1.97
C PRO A 146 26.90 -5.05 1.06
N ALA A 147 27.66 -4.03 1.47
CA ALA A 147 28.83 -3.54 0.73
C ALA A 147 30.04 -4.49 0.74
N GLU A 148 30.09 -5.45 1.67
CA GLU A 148 31.16 -6.44 1.83
C GLU A 148 30.88 -7.74 1.08
N ILE A 149 29.65 -7.92 0.57
CA ILE A 149 29.23 -9.10 -0.19
C ILE A 149 29.51 -8.84 -1.67
N PRO A 150 30.48 -9.54 -2.29
CA PRO A 150 30.79 -9.39 -3.71
C PRO A 150 29.61 -9.76 -4.60
N GLU A 151 29.51 -9.18 -5.80
CA GLU A 151 28.39 -9.44 -6.72
C GLU A 151 28.22 -10.93 -7.06
N ALA A 152 29.32 -11.69 -7.15
CA ALA A 152 29.30 -13.12 -7.40
C ALA A 152 28.60 -13.94 -6.29
N GLU A 153 28.52 -13.41 -5.08
CA GLU A 153 27.87 -14.03 -3.91
C GLU A 153 26.44 -13.51 -3.71
N ARG A 154 25.92 -12.68 -4.62
CA ARG A 154 24.56 -12.15 -4.59
C ARG A 154 23.65 -12.98 -5.50
N ASP A 155 22.43 -13.19 -5.08
CA ASP A 155 21.37 -13.78 -5.88
C ASP A 155 20.32 -12.71 -6.23
N TYR A 156 20.39 -12.21 -7.47
CA TYR A 156 19.37 -11.37 -8.07
C TYR A 156 18.17 -12.24 -8.47
N TYR A 157 17.47 -12.76 -7.47
CA TYR A 157 16.54 -13.87 -7.62
C TYR A 157 15.41 -13.61 -8.65
N LEU A 158 14.94 -12.36 -8.78
CA LEU A 158 13.93 -12.02 -9.81
C LEU A 158 14.49 -12.06 -11.23
N GLU A 159 15.72 -11.60 -11.42
CA GLU A 159 16.41 -11.64 -12.72
C GLU A 159 16.71 -13.10 -13.11
N ARG A 160 17.08 -13.94 -12.15
CA ARG A 160 17.30 -15.38 -12.35
C ARG A 160 16.01 -16.15 -12.65
N MET A 161 14.95 -15.92 -11.87
CA MET A 161 13.67 -16.64 -12.01
C MET A 161 12.84 -16.16 -13.21
N TYR A 162 12.90 -14.87 -13.52
CA TYR A 162 12.08 -14.24 -14.56
C TYR A 162 12.93 -13.36 -15.49
N PRO A 163 13.86 -13.93 -16.29
CA PRO A 163 14.84 -13.15 -17.06
C PRO A 163 14.25 -12.10 -18.01
N ALA A 164 13.04 -12.35 -18.54
CA ALA A 164 12.36 -11.43 -19.44
C ALA A 164 11.87 -10.15 -18.75
N TYR A 165 11.59 -10.20 -17.44
CA TYR A 165 11.01 -9.08 -16.68
C TYR A 165 11.96 -8.56 -15.59
N GLY A 166 12.77 -9.43 -15.00
CA GLY A 166 13.65 -9.13 -13.87
C GLY A 166 12.90 -8.45 -12.74
N ASN A 167 13.44 -7.31 -12.29
CA ASN A 167 12.86 -6.52 -11.20
C ASN A 167 11.51 -5.89 -11.55
N LEU A 168 11.07 -5.93 -12.82
CA LEU A 168 9.75 -5.47 -13.26
C LEU A 168 8.68 -6.58 -13.28
N SER A 169 9.00 -7.75 -12.72
CA SER A 169 8.04 -8.83 -12.56
C SER A 169 6.78 -8.37 -11.81
N PRO A 170 5.59 -8.96 -12.09
CA PRO A 170 4.36 -8.67 -11.37
C PRO A 170 4.52 -8.70 -9.84
N ARG A 171 3.73 -7.87 -9.13
CA ARG A 171 3.84 -7.70 -7.67
C ARG A 171 3.68 -9.02 -6.92
N ASP A 172 2.71 -9.84 -7.31
CA ASP A 172 2.42 -11.12 -6.67
C ASP A 172 3.57 -12.11 -6.84
N ILE A 173 4.19 -12.17 -8.03
CA ILE A 173 5.39 -12.94 -8.30
C ILE A 173 6.55 -12.44 -7.43
N SER A 174 6.76 -11.13 -7.42
CA SER A 174 7.87 -10.51 -6.69
C SER A 174 7.78 -10.73 -5.19
N SER A 175 6.58 -10.57 -4.61
CA SER A 175 6.32 -10.81 -3.19
C SER A 175 6.43 -12.29 -2.82
N ARG A 176 5.95 -13.21 -3.65
CA ARG A 176 6.12 -14.66 -3.39
C ARG A 176 7.59 -15.06 -3.43
N ALA A 177 8.34 -14.58 -4.43
CA ALA A 177 9.75 -14.89 -4.55
C ALA A 177 10.56 -14.32 -3.37
N ALA A 178 10.29 -13.08 -2.94
CA ALA A 178 10.90 -12.50 -1.74
C ALA A 178 10.61 -13.35 -0.50
N LYS A 179 9.36 -13.78 -0.31
CA LYS A 179 9.00 -14.69 0.79
C LYS A 179 9.78 -16.00 0.72
N SER A 180 9.82 -16.65 -0.44
CA SER A 180 10.51 -17.93 -0.61
C SER A 180 12.00 -17.85 -0.26
N VAL A 181 12.72 -16.82 -0.73
CA VAL A 181 14.15 -16.69 -0.40
C VAL A 181 14.39 -16.36 1.07
N CYS A 182 13.47 -15.63 1.72
CA CYS A 182 13.53 -15.42 3.16
C CYS A 182 13.26 -16.72 3.94
N ASP A 183 12.28 -17.52 3.53
CA ASP A 183 11.97 -18.82 4.15
C ASP A 183 13.13 -19.83 4.01
N GLU A 184 13.97 -19.69 2.98
CA GLU A 184 15.20 -20.47 2.79
C GLU A 184 16.34 -20.05 3.75
N GLY A 185 16.13 -19.05 4.61
CA GLY A 185 17.16 -18.54 5.53
C GLY A 185 18.14 -17.55 4.90
N ARG A 186 17.86 -17.05 3.69
CA ARG A 186 18.70 -16.08 2.97
C ARG A 186 18.20 -14.64 3.10
N GLY A 187 17.11 -14.42 3.83
CA GLY A 187 16.60 -13.07 4.09
C GLY A 187 17.53 -12.27 5.01
N VAL A 188 17.44 -10.95 4.93
CA VAL A 188 18.39 -10.01 5.53
C VAL A 188 17.75 -9.10 6.57
N GLY A 189 18.61 -8.44 7.35
CA GLY A 189 18.20 -7.54 8.44
C GLY A 189 17.85 -8.29 9.73
N PRO A 190 17.52 -7.57 10.81
CA PRO A 190 17.37 -8.16 12.15
C PRO A 190 16.30 -9.25 12.25
N SER A 191 15.25 -9.17 11.44
CA SER A 191 14.17 -10.17 11.39
C SER A 191 14.47 -11.34 10.45
N GLY A 192 15.49 -11.23 9.59
CA GLY A 192 15.73 -12.19 8.51
C GLY A 192 14.64 -12.21 7.43
N HIS A 193 13.72 -11.25 7.42
CA HIS A 193 12.59 -11.20 6.48
C HIS A 193 12.74 -10.13 5.38
N GLY A 194 13.89 -9.45 5.33
CA GLY A 194 14.19 -8.43 4.34
C GLY A 194 14.89 -8.97 3.09
N VAL A 195 14.91 -8.14 2.04
CA VAL A 195 15.75 -8.29 0.85
C VAL A 195 16.41 -6.94 0.56
N TYR A 196 17.51 -6.92 -0.20
CA TYR A 196 18.15 -5.65 -0.58
C TYR A 196 17.53 -5.07 -1.85
N LEU A 197 17.42 -3.73 -1.89
CA LEU A 197 17.12 -2.94 -3.07
C LEU A 197 18.32 -2.05 -3.36
N ASP A 198 19.04 -2.32 -4.45
CA ASP A 198 20.35 -1.77 -4.74
C ASP A 198 20.35 -0.87 -5.99
N PHE A 199 20.87 0.34 -5.85
CA PHE A 199 20.97 1.34 -6.92
C PHE A 199 22.42 1.51 -7.43
N ALA A 200 23.39 0.75 -6.93
CA ALA A 200 24.81 0.94 -7.26
C ALA A 200 25.08 0.93 -8.78
N GLU A 201 24.51 -0.02 -9.51
CA GLU A 201 24.66 -0.10 -10.97
C GLU A 201 24.05 1.12 -11.67
N ALA A 202 22.82 1.49 -11.32
CA ALA A 202 22.14 2.62 -11.93
C ALA A 202 22.86 3.96 -11.63
N ILE A 203 23.36 4.13 -10.41
CA ILE A 203 24.18 5.28 -10.02
C ILE A 203 25.49 5.30 -10.80
N GLY A 204 26.15 4.16 -10.99
CA GLY A 204 27.37 4.06 -11.79
C GLY A 204 27.13 4.42 -13.26
N ARG A 205 26.01 3.96 -13.84
CA ARG A 205 25.66 4.18 -15.25
C ARG A 205 25.11 5.57 -15.56
N LEU A 206 24.23 6.10 -14.71
CA LEU A 206 23.48 7.33 -14.96
C LEU A 206 23.98 8.52 -14.15
N GLY A 207 24.75 8.28 -13.09
CA GLY A 207 25.22 9.29 -12.15
C GLY A 207 24.19 9.58 -11.05
N ARG A 208 24.69 9.86 -9.84
CA ARG A 208 23.87 10.09 -8.63
C ARG A 208 22.85 11.22 -8.79
N ARG A 209 23.20 12.31 -9.49
CA ARG A 209 22.30 13.44 -9.72
C ARG A 209 21.04 13.00 -10.47
N VAL A 210 21.21 12.22 -11.54
CA VAL A 210 20.08 11.76 -12.36
C VAL A 210 19.15 10.84 -11.56
N ILE A 211 19.69 9.98 -10.70
CA ILE A 211 18.89 9.11 -9.84
C ILE A 211 18.11 9.93 -8.80
N ASN A 212 18.75 10.91 -8.14
CA ASN A 212 18.08 11.79 -7.17
C ASN A 212 16.98 12.66 -7.81
N ASP A 213 17.15 13.08 -9.07
CA ASP A 213 16.12 13.89 -9.75
C ASP A 213 14.89 13.03 -10.14
N ARG A 214 15.04 11.69 -10.22
CA ARG A 214 13.96 10.76 -10.57
C ARG A 214 13.11 10.29 -9.39
N TYR A 215 13.69 10.23 -8.18
CA TYR A 215 13.10 9.61 -6.98
C TYR A 215 13.26 10.49 -5.75
#